data_AF-A0A2X3E5M7-F1
#
_entry.id   AF-A0A2X3E5M7-F1
#
_cell.length_a   1.000
_cell.length_b   1.000
_cell.length_c   1.000
_cell.angle_alpha   90.00
_cell.angle_beta   90.00
_cell.angle_gamma   90.00
#
_symmetry.space_group_name_H-M   'P 1'
#
loop_
_entity.id
_entity.type
_entity.pdbx_description
1 polymer ?
#
loop_
_entity_poly.entity_id
_entity_poly.type
_entity_poly.pdbx_seq_one_letter_code
_entity_poly.pdbx_strand_id
1 'polypeptide(L)'
;MRQPTTVKEALSYTPSVFSTRGSSTTYDVVTIRGFTTSTTVNTNQYLDGMKLQGNNYSEVSMDPYFLERVEVMRGPTSVLYGNSNPGRYRQHGQQAPDYRAAERSAV
;
A
#
# COMPACT_ATOMS: atom_id res chain seq x y z
N MET A 1 -5.30 6.35 -19.30
CA MET A 1 -5.20 5.57 -18.04
C MET A 1 -4.23 6.33 -17.13
N ARG A 2 -4.61 6.61 -15.87
CA ARG A 2 -3.75 7.36 -14.94
C ARG A 2 -2.80 6.38 -14.26
N GLN A 3 -1.49 6.57 -14.41
CA GLN A 3 -0.50 5.77 -13.69
C GLN A 3 -0.45 6.28 -12.24
N PRO A 4 -0.79 5.46 -11.24
CA PRO A 4 -0.73 5.88 -9.85
C PRO A 4 0.74 6.06 -9.44
N THR A 5 1.06 7.19 -8.82
CA THR A 5 2.42 7.45 -8.29
C THR A 5 2.59 7.00 -6.84
N THR A 6 1.48 6.60 -6.20
CA THR A 6 1.45 6.15 -4.80
C THR A 6 0.51 4.96 -4.63
N VAL A 7 0.75 4.13 -3.62
CA VAL A 7 -0.11 2.98 -3.31
C VAL A 7 -1.52 3.43 -2.96
N LYS A 8 -1.65 4.57 -2.26
CA LYS A 8 -2.95 5.18 -1.93
C LYS A 8 -3.78 5.52 -3.17
N GLU A 9 -3.14 5.99 -4.24
CA GLU A 9 -3.82 6.29 -5.50
C GLU A 9 -4.25 5.00 -6.23
N ALA A 10 -3.39 3.98 -6.24
CA ALA A 10 -3.73 2.67 -6.78
C ALA A 10 -4.95 2.05 -6.07
N LEU A 11 -5.06 2.26 -4.75
CA LEU A 11 -6.17 1.77 -3.95
C LEU A 11 -7.46 2.62 -4.05
N SER A 12 -7.42 3.78 -4.70
CA SER A 12 -8.59 4.68 -4.79
C SER A 12 -9.77 4.07 -5.58
N TYR A 13 -9.50 3.06 -6.40
CA TYR A 13 -10.53 2.30 -7.12
C TYR A 13 -11.05 1.08 -6.34
N THR A 14 -10.52 0.80 -5.15
CA THR A 14 -10.98 -0.30 -4.31
C THR A 14 -12.17 0.14 -3.45
N PRO A 15 -13.30 -0.59 -3.46
CA PRO A 15 -14.46 -0.23 -2.66
C PRO A 15 -14.14 -0.24 -1.17
N SER A 16 -14.68 0.75 -0.45
CA SER A 16 -14.49 0.94 0.99
C SER A 16 -13.05 1.26 1.42
N VAL A 17 -12.22 1.78 0.52
CA VAL A 17 -10.91 2.36 0.82
C VAL A 17 -10.95 3.86 0.58
N PHE A 18 -10.53 4.66 1.56
CA PHE A 18 -10.54 6.11 1.51
C PHE A 18 -9.16 6.68 1.83
N SER A 19 -8.68 7.60 1.00
CA SER A 19 -7.47 8.40 1.28
C SER A 19 -7.79 9.48 2.31
N THR A 20 -7.16 9.44 3.48
CA THR A 20 -7.42 10.42 4.57
C THR A 20 -6.62 11.72 4.40
N ARG A 21 -5.53 11.70 3.62
CA ARG A 21 -4.54 12.79 3.54
C ARG A 21 -4.64 13.65 2.27
N GLY A 22 -5.73 13.55 1.52
CA GLY A 22 -5.92 14.29 0.27
C GLY A 22 -4.75 14.06 -0.70
N SER A 23 -4.18 15.14 -1.24
CA SER A 23 -3.08 15.13 -2.24
C SER A 23 -1.69 14.85 -1.67
N SER A 24 -1.50 14.81 -0.34
CA SER A 24 -0.17 14.55 0.24
C SER A 24 0.33 13.14 -0.13
N THR A 25 1.55 13.03 -0.64
CA THR A 25 2.20 11.77 -1.01
C THR A 25 3.23 11.29 0.01
N THR A 26 3.37 11.99 1.14
CA THR A 26 4.37 11.67 2.18
C THR A 26 4.13 10.31 2.81
N TYR A 27 2.86 9.95 3.02
CA TYR A 27 2.47 8.70 3.66
C TYR A 27 1.24 8.11 2.96
N ASP A 28 1.25 6.80 2.74
CA ASP A 28 0.14 6.02 2.16
C ASP A 28 -0.94 5.70 3.20
N VAL A 29 -1.44 6.73 3.86
CA VAL A 29 -2.52 6.61 4.86
C VAL A 29 -3.85 6.40 4.16
N VAL A 30 -4.36 5.18 4.29
CA VAL A 30 -5.69 4.78 3.83
C VAL A 30 -6.54 4.29 4.98
N THR A 31 -7.81 4.67 4.96
CA THR A 31 -8.85 4.16 5.85
C THR A 31 -9.63 3.08 5.13
N ILE A 32 -9.77 1.91 5.74
CA ILE A 32 -10.48 0.76 5.14
C ILE A 32 -11.69 0.44 6.00
N ARG A 33 -12.90 0.51 5.41
CA ARG A 33 -14.20 0.37 6.11
C ARG A 33 -14.35 1.27 7.34
N GLY A 34 -13.78 2.48 7.33
CA GLY A 34 -13.81 3.42 8.45
C GLY A 34 -12.77 3.14 9.54
N PHE A 35 -12.01 2.05 9.44
CA PHE A 35 -10.89 1.76 10.33
C PHE A 35 -9.62 2.38 9.78
N THR A 36 -9.05 3.30 10.55
CA THR A 36 -7.69 3.79 10.37
C THR A 36 -6.89 3.49 11.63
N THR A 37 -5.58 3.58 11.54
CA THR A 37 -4.71 3.39 12.69
C THR A 37 -4.88 4.54 13.69
N SER A 38 -4.66 4.28 14.98
CA SER A 38 -4.82 5.28 16.04
C SER A 38 -3.83 6.45 15.92
N THR A 39 -2.74 6.28 15.17
CA THR A 39 -1.72 7.31 14.98
C THR A 39 -1.90 7.89 13.58
N THR A 40 -2.00 9.21 13.46
CA THR A 40 -2.32 9.94 12.21
C THR A 40 -1.40 9.65 11.01
N VAL A 41 -0.34 8.88 11.22
CA VAL A 41 0.73 8.56 10.25
C VAL A 41 0.97 7.06 10.10
N ASN A 42 0.40 6.19 10.95
CA ASN A 42 0.64 4.76 10.82
C ASN A 42 -0.25 4.15 9.72
N THR A 43 0.33 3.37 8.81
CA THR A 43 -0.40 2.89 7.62
C THR A 43 -0.80 1.41 7.70
N ASN A 44 -0.44 0.70 8.79
CA ASN A 44 -0.71 -0.73 9.04
C ASN A 44 -0.56 -1.59 7.78
N GLN A 45 0.56 -1.38 7.10
CA GLN A 45 0.94 -1.99 5.84
C GLN A 45 1.72 -3.28 6.05
N TYR A 46 1.60 -4.20 5.10
CA TYR A 46 2.31 -5.47 5.08
C TYR A 46 3.05 -5.59 3.76
N LEU A 47 4.30 -6.04 3.78
CA LEU A 47 5.04 -6.45 2.60
C LEU A 47 5.32 -7.95 2.71
N ASP A 48 4.89 -8.72 1.72
CA ASP A 48 5.12 -10.18 1.63
C ASP A 48 4.69 -10.95 2.89
N GLY A 49 3.67 -10.43 3.60
CA GLY A 49 3.16 -11.01 4.84
C GLY A 49 3.85 -10.52 6.12
N MET A 50 4.96 -9.80 6.02
CA MET A 50 5.58 -9.10 7.15
C MET A 50 4.95 -7.73 7.36
N LYS A 51 4.70 -7.38 8.62
CA LYS A 51 4.19 -6.05 8.98
C LYS A 51 5.33 -5.04 8.82
N LEU A 52 5.14 -4.05 7.95
CA LEU A 52 6.03 -2.88 7.91
C LEU A 52 5.62 -1.96 9.05
N GLN A 53 6.19 -2.21 10.23
CA GLN A 53 5.87 -1.46 11.42
C GLN A 53 6.66 -0.15 11.46
N GLY A 54 6.02 0.94 11.02
CA GLY A 54 6.52 2.27 11.27
C GLY A 54 6.25 2.76 12.69
N ASN A 55 7.03 3.76 13.13
CA ASN A 55 6.83 4.46 14.39
C ASN A 55 6.60 5.95 14.13
N ASN A 56 5.35 6.40 14.32
CA ASN A 56 4.92 7.77 14.07
C ASN A 56 5.35 8.26 12.67
N TYR A 57 6.37 9.13 12.60
CA TYR A 57 6.83 9.73 11.35
C TYR A 57 7.79 8.85 10.55
N SER A 58 8.30 7.77 11.16
CA SER A 58 9.13 6.76 10.49
C SER A 58 8.22 5.66 9.94
N GLU A 59 7.49 5.99 8.89
CA GLU A 59 6.61 5.07 8.18
C GLU A 59 7.18 4.88 6.77
N VAL A 60 7.13 3.65 6.26
CA VAL A 60 7.66 3.34 4.92
C VAL A 60 6.59 3.68 3.89
N SER A 61 6.97 4.29 2.77
CA SER A 61 6.12 4.39 1.59
C SER A 61 6.88 3.75 0.42
N MET A 62 6.18 2.97 -0.40
CA MET A 62 6.76 2.27 -1.53
C MET A 62 6.12 2.76 -2.81
N ASP A 63 6.93 2.90 -3.87
CA ASP A 63 6.41 3.21 -5.18
C ASP A 63 5.65 1.99 -5.73
N PRO A 64 4.39 2.13 -6.19
CA PRO A 64 3.63 1.03 -6.77
C PRO A 64 4.33 0.35 -7.95
N TYR A 65 5.28 1.01 -8.63
CA TYR A 65 6.07 0.41 -9.71
C TYR A 65 6.94 -0.78 -9.25
N PHE A 66 7.34 -0.82 -7.97
CA PHE A 66 8.13 -1.93 -7.43
C PHE A 66 7.26 -3.09 -6.90
N LEU A 67 5.94 -2.91 -6.91
CA LEU A 67 4.99 -3.87 -6.35
C LEU A 67 4.32 -4.68 -7.46
N GLU A 68 4.27 -6.00 -7.30
CA GLU A 68 3.56 -6.87 -8.24
C GLU A 68 2.04 -6.69 -8.11
N ARG A 69 1.58 -6.64 -6.85
CA ARG A 69 0.17 -6.61 -6.50
C ARG A 69 -0.04 -6.00 -5.12
N VAL A 70 -1.15 -5.28 -4.97
CA VAL A 70 -1.64 -4.82 -3.66
C VAL A 70 -2.98 -5.48 -3.36
N GLU A 71 -3.07 -6.18 -2.25
CA GLU A 71 -4.26 -6.89 -1.78
C GLU A 71 -4.86 -6.17 -0.56
N VAL A 72 -6.14 -5.83 -0.64
CA VAL A 72 -6.85 -5.20 0.48
C VAL A 72 -7.60 -6.26 1.29
N MET A 73 -7.27 -6.36 2.58
CA MET A 73 -7.91 -7.29 3.50
C MET A 73 -8.96 -6.55 4.33
N ARG A 74 -10.22 -6.90 4.08
CA ARG A 74 -11.39 -6.25 4.68
C ARG A 74 -11.93 -7.11 5.83
N GLY A 75 -11.60 -6.75 7.08
CA GLY A 75 -12.16 -7.39 8.27
C GLY A 75 -11.13 -7.83 9.31
N PRO A 76 -11.59 -8.37 10.45
CA PRO A 76 -10.72 -8.81 11.54
C PRO A 76 -9.89 -10.01 11.08
N THR A 77 -8.58 -9.83 11.05
CA THR A 77 -7.62 -10.89 10.72
C THR A 77 -6.59 -11.04 11.83
N SER A 78 -6.95 -10.60 13.02
CA SER A 78 -6.14 -10.77 14.23
C SER A 78 -5.74 -12.22 14.43
N VAL A 79 -6.54 -13.17 13.90
CA VAL A 79 -6.26 -14.61 13.86
C VAL A 79 -5.01 -14.97 13.04
N LEU A 80 -4.73 -14.28 11.93
CA LEU A 80 -3.63 -14.64 11.02
C LEU A 80 -2.40 -13.73 11.14
N TYR A 81 -2.57 -12.49 11.61
CA TYR A 81 -1.52 -11.47 11.60
C TYR A 81 -1.31 -10.77 12.95
N GLY A 82 -1.89 -11.28 14.05
CA GLY A 82 -1.73 -10.73 15.38
C GLY A 82 -2.38 -9.35 15.57
N ASN A 83 -1.84 -8.51 16.46
CA ASN A 83 -2.40 -7.19 16.78
C ASN A 83 -2.35 -6.25 15.54
N SER A 84 -3.46 -6.22 14.81
CA SER A 84 -3.60 -5.54 13.54
C SER A 84 -5.01 -4.96 13.40
N ASN A 85 -5.10 -3.74 12.87
CA ASN A 85 -6.38 -3.07 12.68
C ASN A 85 -7.27 -3.84 11.68
N PRO A 86 -8.61 -3.83 11.86
CA PRO A 86 -9.57 -4.52 10.98
C PRO A 86 -9.55 -4.03 9.52
N GLY A 87 -8.94 -2.87 9.26
CA GLY A 87 -8.67 -2.33 7.94
C GLY A 87 -7.17 -2.30 7.66
N ARG A 88 -6.72 -3.04 6.63
CA ARG A 88 -5.31 -3.03 6.18
C ARG A 88 -5.15 -3.56 4.75
N TYR A 89 -3.96 -3.38 4.20
CA TYR A 89 -3.58 -3.86 2.87
C TYR A 89 -2.19 -4.50 2.90
N ARG A 90 -1.97 -5.47 2.00
CA ARG A 90 -0.72 -6.17 1.78
C ARG A 90 -0.19 -5.82 0.41
N GLN A 91 1.10 -5.56 0.35
CA GLN A 91 1.88 -5.34 -0.84
C GLN A 91 2.67 -6.63 -1.09
N HIS A 92 2.71 -7.07 -2.35
CA HIS A 92 3.55 -8.17 -2.81
C HIS A 92 4.69 -7.56 -3.62
N GLY A 93 5.93 -7.80 -3.19
CA GLY A 93 7.10 -7.29 -3.88
C GLY A 93 7.48 -8.21 -5.02
N GLN A 94 7.33 -7.76 -6.27
CA GLN A 94 8.14 -8.22 -7.41
C GLN A 94 7.72 -7.53 -8.72
N GLN A 95 8.58 -6.66 -9.23
CA GLN A 95 8.62 -6.33 -10.66
C GLN A 95 10.04 -6.66 -11.14
N ALA A 96 10.20 -7.76 -11.87
CA ALA A 96 11.45 -8.02 -12.59
C ALA A 96 11.70 -6.85 -13.56
N PRO A 97 12.95 -6.41 -13.77
CA PRO A 97 13.25 -5.38 -14.75
C PRO A 97 12.64 -5.78 -16.10
N ASP A 98 11.80 -4.92 -16.67
CA ASP A 98 11.19 -5.17 -17.97
C ASP A 98 12.28 -5.09 -19.05
N TYR A 99 12.85 -6.23 -19.40
CA TYR A 99 13.88 -6.33 -20.44
C TYR A 99 13.38 -5.92 -21.83
N ARG A 100 12.06 -5.74 -22.04
CA ARG A 100 11.49 -5.33 -23.34
C ARG A 100 11.63 -3.84 -23.65
N ALA A 101 11.91 -3.00 -22.66
CA ALA A 101 12.21 -1.59 -22.89
C ALA A 101 13.62 -1.39 -23.47
N ALA A 102 14.56 -2.29 -23.14
CA ALA A 102 15.95 -2.20 -23.60
C ALA A 102 16.12 -2.61 -25.07
N GLU A 103 15.32 -3.54 -25.58
CA GLU A 103 15.44 -4.03 -26.97
C GLU A 103 14.91 -3.04 -28.02
N ARG A 104 14.02 -2.11 -27.65
CA ARG A 104 13.46 -1.13 -28.60
C ARG A 104 14.35 0.08 -28.85
N SER A 105 15.45 0.22 -28.09
CA SER A 105 16.44 1.29 -28.29
C SER A 105 17.64 0.84 -29.14
N ALA A 106 17.69 -0.42 -29.58
CA ALA A 106 18.81 -1.00 -30.30
C ALA A 106 18.51 -1.29 -31.79
N VAL A 107 17.42 -0.75 -32.34
CA VAL A 107 17.06 -0.87 -33.78
C VAL A 107 16.78 0.50 -34.36
#